data_AF-B6YU90-F1
#
_entry.id   AF-B6YU90-F1
#
_cell.length_a   1.000
_cell.length_b   1.000
_cell.length_c   1.000
_cell.angle_alpha   90.00
_cell.angle_beta   90.00
_cell.angle_gamma   90.00
#
_symmetry.space_group_name_H-M   'P 1'
#
loop_
_entity.id
_entity.type
_entity.pdbx_description
1 polymer ?
#
loop_
_entity_poly.entity_id
_entity_poly.type
_entity_poly.pdbx_seq_one_letter_code
_entity_poly.pdbx_strand_id
1 'polypeptide(L)' 'MERKTFYRLLLVVVLILTLIYTLGLMGVVPFEASYYITLFMLMLFIYLRLDAKARGE' A
#
# COMPACT_ATOMS: atom_id res chain seq x y z
N MET A 1 -5.26 12.60 -13.79
CA MET A 1 -6.29 11.54 -13.65
C MET A 1 -7.34 12.03 -12.66
N GLU A 2 -8.63 11.76 -12.87
CA GLU A 2 -9.64 12.01 -11.84
C GLU A 2 -9.23 11.33 -10.52
N ARG A 3 -9.51 11.95 -9.36
CA ARG A 3 -9.22 11.37 -8.02
C ARG A 3 -9.69 9.91 -7.94
N LYS A 4 -10.85 9.62 -8.54
CA LYS A 4 -11.43 8.28 -8.62
C LYS A 4 -10.53 7.27 -9.33
N THR A 5 -9.90 7.67 -10.44
CA THR A 5 -8.96 6.83 -11.18
C THR A 5 -7.67 6.63 -10.40
N PHE A 6 -7.17 7.66 -9.71
CA PHE A 6 -6.00 7.55 -8.85
C PHE A 6 -6.21 6.54 -7.71
N TYR A 7 -7.30 6.67 -6.94
CA TYR A 7 -7.60 5.72 -5.85
C TYR A 7 -7.86 4.31 -6.37
N ARG A 8 -8.46 4.15 -7.55
CA ARG A 8 -8.66 2.84 -8.18
C ARG A 8 -7.33 2.19 -8.56
N LEU A 9 -6.40 2.95 -9.11
CA LEU A 9 -5.08 2.45 -9.47
C LEU A 9 -4.26 2.11 -8.22
N LEU A 10 -4.33 2.97 -7.19
CA LEU A 10 -3.73 2.71 -5.89
C LEU A 10 -4.28 1.44 -5.23
N LEU A 11 -5.60 1.21 -5.30
CA LEU A 11 -6.23 -0.01 -4.81
C LEU A 11 -5.66 -1.26 -5.48
N VAL A 12 -5.52 -1.24 -6.82
CA VAL A 12 -4.94 -2.37 -7.56
C VAL A 12 -3.51 -2.65 -7.09
N VAL A 13 -2.70 -1.61 -6.91
CA VAL A 13 -1.31 -1.75 -6.39
C VAL A 13 -1.33 -2.36 -4.98
N VAL A 14 -2.17 -1.86 -4.09
CA VAL A 14 -2.29 -2.36 -2.71
C VAL A 14 -2.70 -3.83 -2.70
N LEU A 15 -3.62 -4.25 -3.56
CA LEU A 15 -4.05 -5.65 -3.64
C LEU A 15 -2.90 -6.56 -4.08
N ILE A 16 -2.14 -6.15 -5.10
CA ILE A 16 -0.97 -6.91 -5.56
C ILE A 16 0.08 -7.02 -4.45
N LEU A 17 0.41 -5.92 -3.79
CA LEU A 17 1.36 -5.91 -2.68
C LEU A 17 0.88 -6.78 -1.51
N THR A 18 -0.43 -6.81 -1.25
CA THR A 18 -1.01 -7.66 -0.21
C THR A 18 -0.82 -9.14 -0.54
N LEU A 19 -1.05 -9.55 -1.80
CA LEU A 19 -0.79 -10.92 -2.23
C LEU A 19 0.69 -11.30 -2.04
N ILE A 20 1.61 -10.42 -2.45
CA ILE A 20 3.05 -10.67 -2.29
C ILE A 20 3.43 -10.75 -0.80
N TYR A 21 2.87 -9.86 0.03
CA TYR A 21 3.08 -9.89 1.47
C TYR A 21 2.62 -11.20 2.11
N THR A 22 1.43 -11.68 1.73
CA THR A 22 0.91 -12.98 2.20
C THR A 22 1.82 -14.13 1.76
N LEU A 23 2.29 -14.12 0.52
CA LEU A 23 3.23 -15.14 0.03
C LEU A 23 4.57 -15.09 0.80
N GLY A 24 5.06 -13.91 1.14
CA GLY A 24 6.27 -13.75 1.95
C GLY A 24 6.08 -14.24 3.39
N LEU A 25 4.89 -14.05 3.99
CA LEU A 25 4.57 -14.62 5.30
C LEU A 25 4.44 -16.16 5.28
N MET A 26 3.94 -16.72 4.17
CA MET A 26 3.86 -18.16 3.97
C MET A 26 5.22 -18.81 3.64
N GLY A 27 6.29 -18.01 3.49
CA GLY A 27 7.62 -18.49 3.12
C GLY A 27 7.78 -18.86 1.64
N VAL A 28 6.84 -18.45 0.79
CA VAL A 28 6.91 -18.66 -0.68
C VAL A 28 7.83 -17.63 -1.33
N VAL A 29 7.89 -16.42 -0.78
CA VAL A 29 8.75 -15.31 -1.21
C VAL A 29 9.68 -14.93 -0.03
N PRO A 30 10.89 -14.39 -0.27
CA PRO A 30 11.78 -13.97 0.81
C PRO A 30 11.11 -12.99 1.78
N PHE A 31 11.34 -13.18 3.08
CA PHE A 31 10.70 -12.39 4.14
C PHE A 31 11.05 -10.89 4.05
N GLU A 32 12.21 -10.56 3.49
CA GLU A 32 12.66 -9.20 3.22
C GLU A 32 11.64 -8.44 2.36
N ALA A 33 10.98 -9.12 1.42
CA ALA A 33 9.92 -8.51 0.61
C ALA A 33 8.74 -8.06 1.49
N SER A 34 8.29 -8.91 2.42
CA SER A 34 7.21 -8.56 3.36
C SER A 34 7.60 -7.41 4.29
N TYR A 35 8.87 -7.36 4.71
CA TYR A 35 9.40 -6.24 5.50
C TYR A 35 9.29 -4.91 4.74
N TYR A 36 9.78 -4.85 3.50
CA TYR A 36 9.70 -3.63 2.70
C TYR A 36 8.27 -3.24 2.32
N ILE A 37 7.41 -4.22 2.03
CA ILE A 37 5.98 -3.95 1.77
C ILE A 37 5.32 -3.32 2.99
N THR A 38 5.63 -3.82 4.20
CA THR A 38 5.09 -3.26 5.45
C THR A 38 5.51 -1.80 5.63
N LEU A 39 6.80 -1.50 5.44
CA LEU A 39 7.31 -0.14 5.51
C LEU A 39 6.66 0.79 4.47
N PHE A 40 6.53 0.32 3.24
CA PHE A 40 5.87 1.06 2.17
C PHE A 40 4.41 1.37 2.54
N MET A 41 3.65 0.39 3.01
CA MET A 41 2.24 0.54 3.39
C MET A 41 2.08 1.53 4.56
N LEU A 42 2.99 1.49 5.53
CA LEU A 42 3.02 2.43 6.65
C LEU A 42 3.25 3.87 6.17
N MET A 43 4.24 4.08 5.30
CA MET A 43 4.51 5.39 4.72
C MET A 43 3.34 5.89 3.85
N LEU A 44 2.75 5.00 3.05
CA LEU A 44 1.58 5.30 2.24
C LEU A 44 0.39 5.72 3.11
N PHE A 45 0.13 5.01 4.20
CA PHE A 45 -0.94 5.34 5.13
C PHE A 45 -0.73 6.73 5.75
N ILE A 46 0.48 7.03 6.23
CA ILE A 46 0.82 8.35 6.79
C ILE A 46 0.61 9.43 5.73
N TYR A 47 1.09 9.22 4.51
CA TYR A 47 0.92 10.16 3.41
C TYR A 47 -0.56 10.44 3.12
N LEU A 48 -1.37 9.39 2.96
CA LEU A 48 -2.81 9.53 2.71
C LEU A 48 -3.53 10.21 3.87
N ARG A 49 -3.15 9.92 5.11
CA ARG A 49 -3.71 10.57 6.30
C ARG A 49 -3.41 12.08 6.32
N LEU A 50 -2.20 12.47 5.94
CA LEU A 50 -1.81 13.88 5.85
C LEU A 50 -2.51 14.59 4.69
N ASP A 51 -2.64 13.94 3.53
CA ASP A 51 -3.39 14.47 2.38
C ASP A 51 -4.87 14.69 2.71
N ALA A 52 -5.52 13.74 3.39
CA ALA A 52 -6.90 13.89 3.87
C ALA A 52 -7.03 15.07 4.85
N LYS A 53 -6.14 15.16 5.84
CA LYS A 53 -6.13 16.28 6.80
C LYS A 53 -5.91 17.64 6.11
N ALA A 54 -5.02 17.70 5.12
CA ALA A 54 -4.76 18.92 4.35
C ALA A 54 -5.97 19.35 3.50
N ARG A 55 -6.84 18.41 3.14
CA ARG A 55 -8.10 18.66 2.42
C ARG A 55 -9.26 19.04 3.34
N GLY A 56 -9.06 19.02 4.65
CA GLY A 56 -10.09 19.28 5.65
C GLY A 56 -11.10 18.15 5.82
N GLU A 57 -10.74 16.93 5.39
CA GLU A 57 -11.50 15.68 5.57
C GLU A 57 -11.12 14.97 6.89
#